data_AF-A0A7V1QW93-F1
#
_entry.id   AF-A0A7V1QW93-F1
#
_cell.length_a   1.000
_cell.length_b   1.000
_cell.length_c   1.000
_cell.angle_alpha   90.00
_cell.angle_beta   90.00
_cell.angle_gamma   90.00
#
_symmetry.space_group_name_H-M   'P 1'
#
loop_
_entity.id
_entity.type
_entity.pdbx_description
1 polymer ?
#
loop_
_entity_poly.entity_id
_entity_poly.type
_entity_poly.pdbx_seq_one_letter_code
_entity_poly.pdbx_strand_id
1 'polypeptide(L)'
;MQALSVNFADVIVDRQSFLDGSRVFTIEAEDQPSLGWRLMFTFRWPVTSEDVDEGDLTLVVPDGGEIYGTLAGGTAAEITDELGESTAARFDLDFAVSGGDGPYERVSGRLRVTGTIAGEGAGTGGSLEGEGALMTVEMWLEEAPDLSRFRPTAAIPTGQPPPETDATARRHPESSEPEPHA
;
A
#
# COMPACT_ATOMS: atom_id res chain seq x y z
N MET A 1 4.26 11.99 16.26
CA MET A 1 3.91 11.30 15.00
C MET A 1 5.17 10.61 14.48
N GLN A 2 5.11 9.30 14.30
CA GLN A 2 6.17 8.48 13.71
C GLN A 2 5.78 8.12 12.28
N ALA A 3 6.74 8.22 11.35
CA ALA A 3 6.58 7.79 9.96
C ALA A 3 7.55 6.63 9.66
N LEU A 4 7.03 5.56 9.08
CA LEU A 4 7.78 4.36 8.71
C LEU A 4 7.20 3.75 7.42
N SER A 5 8.03 3.06 6.66
CA SER A 5 7.64 2.28 5.48
C SER A 5 8.21 0.88 5.59
N VAL A 6 7.40 -0.13 5.30
CA VAL A 6 7.77 -1.55 5.34
C VAL A 6 7.34 -2.22 4.03
N ASN A 7 8.24 -2.99 3.44
CA ASN A 7 7.98 -3.71 2.19
C ASN A 7 7.73 -5.18 2.49
N PHE A 8 6.72 -5.75 1.85
CA PHE A 8 6.36 -7.15 2.00
C PHE A 8 6.39 -7.84 0.64
N ALA A 9 6.85 -9.08 0.65
CA ALA A 9 6.92 -9.97 -0.50
C ALA A 9 6.57 -11.40 -0.04
N ASP A 10 6.54 -12.36 -0.98
CA ASP A 10 6.07 -13.73 -0.72
C ASP A 10 4.67 -13.79 -0.10
N VAL A 11 3.83 -12.88 -0.59
CA VAL A 11 2.48 -12.67 -0.10
C VAL A 11 1.59 -13.83 -0.52
N ILE A 12 0.88 -14.40 0.45
CA ILE A 12 -0.19 -15.36 0.21
C ILE A 12 -1.48 -14.57 0.00
N VAL A 13 -2.13 -14.81 -1.14
CA VAL A 13 -3.41 -14.19 -1.46
C VAL A 13 -4.45 -15.30 -1.66
N ASP A 14 -5.50 -15.27 -0.84
CA ASP A 14 -6.75 -15.97 -1.14
C ASP A 14 -7.73 -14.99 -1.80
N ARG A 15 -8.33 -15.43 -2.90
CA ARG A 15 -9.25 -14.62 -3.69
C ARG A 15 -10.57 -15.34 -3.87
N GLN A 16 -11.63 -14.68 -3.43
CA GLN A 16 -12.99 -15.17 -3.56
C GLN A 16 -13.79 -14.26 -4.48
N SER A 17 -14.35 -14.83 -5.53
CA SER A 17 -15.23 -14.11 -6.47
C SER A 17 -16.69 -14.42 -6.17
N PHE A 18 -17.52 -13.38 -6.15
CA PHE A 18 -18.94 -13.49 -5.86
C PHE A 18 -19.80 -13.27 -7.12
N LEU A 19 -21.03 -13.76 -7.09
CA LEU A 19 -21.98 -13.65 -8.21
C LEU A 19 -22.41 -12.21 -8.51
N ASP A 20 -22.24 -11.30 -7.55
CA ASP A 20 -22.49 -9.86 -7.71
C ASP A 20 -21.35 -9.12 -8.41
N GLY A 21 -20.28 -9.82 -8.79
CA GLY A 21 -19.11 -9.25 -9.45
C GLY A 21 -18.07 -8.67 -8.49
N SER A 22 -18.29 -8.77 -7.17
CA SER A 22 -17.28 -8.39 -6.19
C SER A 22 -16.20 -9.47 -6.02
N ARG A 23 -15.03 -9.03 -5.58
CA ARG A 23 -13.91 -9.87 -5.17
C ARG A 23 -13.54 -9.56 -3.74
N VAL A 24 -13.29 -10.58 -2.95
CA VAL A 24 -12.68 -10.44 -1.62
C VAL A 24 -11.29 -11.01 -1.69
N PHE A 25 -10.32 -10.23 -1.23
CA PHE A 25 -8.93 -10.63 -1.08
C PHE A 25 -8.64 -10.80 0.40
N THR A 26 -8.02 -11.92 0.75
CA THR A 26 -7.37 -12.12 2.05
C THR A 26 -5.89 -12.26 1.80
N ILE A 27 -5.11 -11.42 2.48
CA ILE A 27 -3.70 -11.23 2.20
C ILE A 27 -2.91 -11.47 3.47
N GLU A 28 -1.90 -12.33 3.40
CA GLU A 28 -0.92 -12.59 4.45
C GLU A 28 0.49 -12.37 3.91
N ALA A 29 1.32 -11.62 4.62
CA ALA A 29 2.64 -11.24 4.15
C ALA A 29 3.67 -11.12 5.27
N GLU A 30 4.94 -11.34 4.93
CA GLU A 30 6.10 -11.11 5.78
C GLU A 30 7.04 -10.08 5.12
N ASP A 31 7.74 -9.28 5.93
CA ASP A 31 8.66 -8.28 5.39
C ASP A 31 9.92 -8.88 4.77
N GLN A 32 10.54 -8.13 3.85
CA GLN A 32 11.79 -8.53 3.21
C GLN A 32 12.84 -7.39 3.16
N PRO A 33 14.09 -7.62 3.61
CA PRO A 33 14.53 -8.82 4.36
C PRO A 33 13.84 -8.90 5.72
N SER A 34 13.43 -10.10 6.13
CA SER A 34 12.62 -10.30 7.35
C SER A 34 13.28 -9.72 8.60
N LEU A 35 12.65 -8.68 9.15
CA LEU A 35 12.86 -8.19 10.51
C LEU A 35 11.80 -8.74 11.47
N GLY A 36 10.77 -9.44 10.95
CA GLY A 36 9.70 -10.06 11.71
C GLY A 36 8.39 -9.28 11.68
N TRP A 37 8.22 -8.35 10.74
CA TRP A 37 6.93 -7.72 10.50
C TRP A 37 6.04 -8.71 9.76
N ARG A 38 4.80 -8.84 10.21
CA ARG A 38 3.79 -9.64 9.51
C ARG A 38 2.55 -8.80 9.28
N LEU A 39 1.98 -8.90 8.10
CA LEU A 39 0.78 -8.20 7.71
C LEU A 39 -0.30 -9.21 7.36
N MET A 40 -1.50 -9.01 7.91
CA MET A 40 -2.70 -9.72 7.49
C MET A 40 -3.78 -8.69 7.22
N PHE A 41 -4.40 -8.71 6.05
CA PHE A 41 -5.55 -7.84 5.79
C PHE A 41 -6.53 -8.44 4.81
N THR A 42 -7.76 -7.96 4.86
CA THR A 42 -8.80 -8.26 3.91
C THR A 42 -9.28 -7.00 3.23
N PHE A 43 -9.74 -7.12 1.99
CA PHE A 43 -10.56 -6.08 1.38
C PHE A 43 -11.55 -6.64 0.36
N ARG A 44 -12.69 -5.97 0.24
CA ARG A 44 -13.75 -6.27 -0.72
C ARG A 44 -13.78 -5.20 -1.81
N TRP A 45 -13.64 -5.63 -3.04
CA TRP A 45 -13.63 -4.77 -4.22
C TRP A 45 -14.76 -5.13 -5.19
N PRO A 46 -15.79 -4.28 -5.36
CA PRO A 46 -16.75 -4.40 -6.44
C PRO A 46 -16.08 -4.02 -7.76
N VAL A 47 -15.77 -5.02 -8.61
CA VAL A 47 -14.98 -4.82 -9.86
C VAL A 47 -15.63 -3.83 -10.84
N THR A 48 -16.91 -3.50 -10.64
CA THR A 48 -17.64 -2.48 -11.42
C THR A 48 -17.23 -1.04 -11.11
N SER A 49 -16.47 -0.79 -10.04
CA SER A 49 -15.93 0.52 -9.67
C SER A 49 -14.46 0.40 -9.26
N GLU A 50 -13.74 1.51 -9.24
CA GLU A 50 -12.38 1.52 -8.68
C GLU A 50 -12.40 1.55 -7.15
N ASP A 51 -13.51 2.00 -6.52
CA ASP A 51 -13.61 2.12 -5.07
C ASP A 51 -13.73 0.74 -4.38
N VAL A 52 -13.08 0.62 -3.22
CA VAL A 52 -13.12 -0.55 -2.34
C VAL A 52 -14.12 -0.33 -1.20
N ASP A 53 -14.89 -1.37 -0.85
CA ASP A 53 -16.04 -1.26 0.06
C ASP A 53 -15.67 -1.36 1.55
N GLU A 54 -14.93 -2.40 1.92
CA GLU A 54 -14.64 -2.76 3.31
C GLU A 54 -13.33 -3.54 3.39
N GLY A 55 -12.74 -3.56 4.59
CA GLY A 55 -11.52 -4.30 4.86
C GLY A 55 -11.04 -4.09 6.30
N ASP A 56 -10.32 -5.08 6.81
CA ASP A 56 -9.68 -5.04 8.11
C ASP A 56 -8.21 -5.40 7.97
N LEU A 57 -7.37 -4.85 8.84
CA LEU A 57 -5.92 -5.03 8.81
C LEU A 57 -5.40 -5.30 10.21
N THR A 58 -4.52 -6.28 10.30
CA THR A 58 -3.67 -6.56 11.44
C THR A 58 -2.21 -6.48 11.01
N LEU A 59 -1.45 -5.62 11.67
CA LEU A 59 -0.01 -5.51 11.51
C LEU A 59 0.67 -6.00 12.78
N VAL A 60 1.43 -7.09 12.67
CA VAL A 60 2.24 -7.62 13.75
C VAL A 60 3.64 -7.01 13.67
N VAL A 61 4.03 -6.35 14.76
CA VAL A 61 5.32 -5.71 14.94
C VAL A 61 6.37 -6.77 15.34
N PRO A 62 7.67 -6.59 15.03
CA PRO A 62 8.71 -7.59 15.37
C PRO A 62 8.84 -7.97 16.84
N ASP A 63 8.35 -7.14 17.77
CA ASP A 63 8.30 -7.51 19.21
C ASP A 63 7.07 -8.34 19.59
N GLY A 64 6.24 -8.71 18.60
CA GLY A 64 5.07 -9.57 18.75
C GLY A 64 3.78 -8.84 19.13
N GLY A 65 3.81 -7.51 19.31
CA GLY A 65 2.58 -6.75 19.48
C GLY A 65 1.85 -6.50 18.16
N GLU A 66 0.57 -6.18 18.25
CA GLU A 66 -0.31 -6.04 17.08
C GLU A 66 -0.91 -4.63 16.99
N ILE A 67 -1.12 -4.16 15.78
CA ILE A 67 -1.80 -2.90 15.47
C ILE A 67 -2.96 -3.24 14.54
N TYR A 68 -4.14 -2.71 14.85
CA TYR A 68 -5.37 -2.97 14.11
C TYR A 68 -5.82 -1.73 13.33
N GLY A 69 -6.26 -1.95 12.10
CA GLY A 69 -6.82 -0.92 11.23
C GLY A 69 -8.10 -1.39 10.54
N THR A 70 -9.03 -0.45 10.34
CA THR A 70 -10.23 -0.66 9.53
C THR A 70 -10.15 0.21 8.30
N LEU A 71 -10.57 -0.31 7.15
CA LEU A 71 -10.53 0.40 5.88
C LEU A 71 -11.32 1.72 5.98
N ALA A 72 -10.65 2.83 5.67
CA ALA A 72 -11.23 4.16 5.59
C ALA A 72 -11.58 4.54 4.15
N GLY A 73 -10.90 3.93 3.19
CA GLY A 73 -11.12 4.09 1.75
C GLY A 73 -9.97 3.48 0.96
N GLY A 74 -10.10 3.48 -0.36
CA GLY A 74 -9.05 2.96 -1.22
C GLY A 74 -9.55 2.68 -2.62
N THR A 75 -8.62 2.37 -3.52
CA THR A 75 -8.93 2.00 -4.89
C THR A 75 -8.27 0.69 -5.28
N ALA A 76 -8.89 -0.04 -6.19
CA ALA A 76 -8.34 -1.21 -6.84
C ALA A 76 -8.70 -1.21 -8.34
N ALA A 77 -7.80 -1.74 -9.16
CA ALA A 77 -7.99 -1.80 -10.61
C ALA A 77 -7.28 -3.02 -11.21
N GLU A 78 -7.86 -3.58 -12.27
CA GLU A 78 -7.21 -4.62 -13.06
C GLU A 78 -6.11 -4.00 -13.93
N ILE A 79 -5.01 -4.71 -14.07
CA ILE A 79 -3.96 -4.44 -15.04
C ILE A 79 -4.19 -5.40 -16.19
N THR A 80 -4.62 -4.87 -17.34
CA THR A 80 -4.88 -5.64 -18.54
C THR A 80 -3.69 -5.61 -19.51
N ASP A 81 -3.49 -6.69 -20.25
CA ASP A 81 -2.54 -6.70 -21.37
C ASP A 81 -3.10 -6.01 -22.63
N GLU A 82 -2.36 -6.07 -23.74
CA GLU A 82 -2.75 -5.49 -25.03
C GLU A 82 -4.03 -6.14 -25.63
N LEU A 83 -4.40 -7.33 -25.16
CA LEU A 83 -5.59 -8.07 -25.58
C LEU A 83 -6.79 -7.79 -24.68
N GLY A 84 -6.60 -7.05 -23.59
CA GLY A 84 -7.62 -6.76 -22.59
C GLY A 84 -7.81 -7.88 -21.56
N GLU A 85 -6.89 -8.83 -21.48
CA GLU A 85 -6.91 -9.90 -20.48
C GLU A 85 -6.28 -9.41 -19.17
N SER A 86 -6.95 -9.64 -18.03
CA SER A 86 -6.43 -9.24 -16.72
C SER A 86 -5.21 -10.07 -16.34
N THR A 87 -4.07 -9.39 -16.17
CA THR A 87 -2.77 -10.00 -15.83
C THR A 87 -2.37 -9.79 -14.37
N ALA A 88 -2.94 -8.79 -13.71
CA ALA A 88 -2.71 -8.46 -12.30
C ALA A 88 -3.81 -7.53 -11.78
N ALA A 89 -3.85 -7.31 -10.47
CA ALA A 89 -4.67 -6.27 -9.83
C ALA A 89 -3.76 -5.35 -9.01
N ARG A 90 -3.90 -4.03 -9.19
CA ARG A 90 -3.24 -3.04 -8.33
C ARG A 90 -4.23 -2.53 -7.28
N PHE A 91 -3.72 -2.17 -6.11
CA PHE A 91 -4.53 -1.59 -5.05
C PHE A 91 -3.76 -0.49 -4.29
N ASP A 92 -4.52 0.46 -3.74
CA ASP A 92 -4.06 1.55 -2.90
C ASP A 92 -5.12 1.78 -1.82
N LEU A 93 -4.85 1.32 -0.61
CA LEU A 93 -5.80 1.20 0.48
C LEU A 93 -5.36 2.05 1.67
N ASP A 94 -6.28 2.83 2.22
CA ASP A 94 -6.09 3.61 3.44
C ASP A 94 -6.88 2.98 4.59
N PHE A 95 -6.17 2.59 5.65
CA PHE A 95 -6.73 2.07 6.89
C PHE A 95 -6.59 3.10 8.01
N ALA A 96 -7.66 3.35 8.73
CA ALA A 96 -7.64 4.11 9.97
C ALA A 96 -7.23 3.20 11.13
N VAL A 97 -6.21 3.61 11.89
CA VAL A 97 -5.73 2.88 13.07
C VAL A 97 -6.37 3.49 14.31
N SER A 98 -7.00 2.64 15.12
CA SER A 98 -7.65 3.03 16.37
C SER A 98 -7.13 2.29 17.60
N GLY A 99 -6.17 1.37 17.44
CA GLY A 99 -5.58 0.66 18.56
C GLY A 99 -4.73 -0.54 18.15
N GLY A 100 -4.44 -1.38 19.13
CA GLY A 100 -3.59 -2.55 19.01
C GLY A 100 -3.58 -3.35 20.32
N ASP A 101 -2.69 -4.31 20.43
CA ASP A 101 -2.52 -5.15 21.61
C ASP A 101 -1.23 -4.80 22.39
N GLY A 102 -1.30 -4.94 23.72
CA GLY A 102 -0.15 -4.72 24.60
C GLY A 102 0.36 -3.27 24.56
N PRO A 103 1.64 -3.02 24.21
CA PRO A 103 2.17 -1.66 24.14
C PRO A 103 1.47 -0.75 23.12
N TYR A 104 0.64 -1.30 22.24
CA TYR A 104 0.02 -0.61 21.12
C TYR A 104 -1.47 -0.27 21.34
N GLU A 105 -2.04 -0.56 22.52
CA GLU A 105 -3.46 -0.32 22.85
C GLU A 105 -3.93 1.12 22.60
N ARG A 106 -3.03 2.10 22.71
CA ARG A 106 -3.34 3.53 22.57
C ARG A 106 -2.93 4.10 21.22
N VAL A 107 -2.39 3.29 20.31
CA VAL A 107 -1.94 3.76 19.01
C VAL A 107 -3.12 4.23 18.19
N SER A 108 -2.95 5.37 17.53
CA SER A 108 -3.89 5.87 16.54
C SER A 108 -3.14 6.42 15.34
N GLY A 109 -3.84 6.60 14.22
CA GLY A 109 -3.25 7.18 13.02
C GLY A 109 -3.80 6.53 11.76
N ARG A 110 -2.91 6.34 10.77
CA ARG A 110 -3.28 5.72 9.49
C ARG A 110 -2.19 4.82 8.95
N LEU A 111 -2.60 3.80 8.21
CA LEU A 111 -1.77 2.90 7.42
C LEU A 111 -2.23 2.98 5.97
N ARG A 112 -1.30 3.20 5.04
CA ARG A 112 -1.57 3.11 3.62
C ARG A 112 -0.87 1.88 3.06
N VAL A 113 -1.62 1.01 2.41
CA VAL A 113 -1.12 -0.22 1.80
C VAL A 113 -1.25 -0.09 0.29
N THR A 114 -0.12 -0.07 -0.41
CA THR A 114 -0.07 -0.08 -1.88
C THR A 114 0.55 -1.37 -2.36
N GLY A 115 0.02 -1.94 -3.44
CA GLY A 115 0.58 -3.17 -3.97
C GLY A 115 -0.05 -3.66 -5.26
N THR A 116 0.51 -4.77 -5.74
CA THR A 116 0.06 -5.48 -6.94
C THR A 116 -0.04 -6.96 -6.64
N ILE A 117 -1.16 -7.57 -7.00
CA ILE A 117 -1.45 -9.01 -6.94
C ILE A 117 -1.31 -9.55 -8.36
N ALA A 118 -0.48 -10.56 -8.57
CA ALA A 118 -0.39 -11.23 -9.86
C ALA A 118 -1.72 -11.94 -10.20
N GLY A 119 -2.14 -11.93 -11.46
CA GLY A 119 -3.34 -12.61 -11.90
C GLY A 119 -3.16 -14.13 -12.03
N GLU A 120 -4.29 -14.84 -12.08
CA GLU A 120 -4.40 -16.27 -12.39
C GLU A 120 -3.77 -16.55 -13.78
N GLY A 121 -2.49 -16.90 -13.80
CA GLY A 121 -1.78 -17.28 -15.05
C GLY A 121 -0.36 -16.75 -15.20
N ALA A 122 0.09 -15.83 -14.35
CA ALA A 122 1.46 -15.30 -14.41
C ALA A 122 2.50 -16.17 -13.65
N GLY A 123 2.08 -17.28 -13.03
CA GLY A 123 2.94 -18.19 -12.26
C GLY A 123 3.14 -19.55 -12.94
N THR A 124 4.40 -19.84 -13.26
CA THR A 124 5.01 -21.16 -13.55
C THR A 124 4.14 -22.40 -13.34
N GLY A 125 3.99 -23.21 -14.40
CA GLY A 125 3.33 -24.51 -14.33
C GLY A 125 3.85 -25.37 -13.17
N GLY A 126 2.94 -25.70 -12.26
CA GLY A 126 3.21 -26.57 -11.12
C GLY A 126 2.48 -26.08 -9.88
N SER A 127 1.24 -26.56 -9.69
CA SER A 127 0.55 -26.72 -8.40
C SER A 127 1.27 -26.13 -7.19
N LEU A 128 1.02 -24.85 -6.87
CA LEU A 128 1.21 -24.29 -5.54
C LEU A 128 0.14 -23.22 -5.30
N GLU A 129 -0.33 -23.21 -4.07
CA GLU A 129 -1.16 -22.17 -3.46
C GLU A 129 -0.49 -20.79 -3.60
N GLY A 130 -1.29 -19.75 -3.90
CA GLY A 130 -0.93 -18.33 -3.76
C GLY A 130 -0.62 -17.57 -5.06
N GLU A 131 -1.48 -16.62 -5.42
CA GLU A 131 -1.11 -15.50 -6.30
C GLU A 131 -0.05 -14.65 -5.56
N GLY A 132 1.16 -14.52 -6.10
CA GLY A 132 2.18 -13.68 -5.47
C GLY A 132 1.79 -12.20 -5.53
N ALA A 133 1.89 -11.49 -4.42
CA ALA A 133 1.78 -10.04 -4.40
C ALA A 133 3.07 -9.36 -3.91
N LEU A 134 3.23 -8.11 -4.31
CA LEU A 134 4.27 -7.21 -3.79
C LEU A 134 3.57 -5.97 -3.24
N MET A 135 3.98 -5.53 -2.06
CA MET A 135 3.33 -4.40 -1.40
C MET A 135 4.26 -3.59 -0.50
N THR A 136 3.84 -2.37 -0.24
CA THR A 136 4.45 -1.44 0.70
C THR A 136 3.37 -0.94 1.66
N VAL A 137 3.68 -0.95 2.95
CA VAL A 137 2.88 -0.32 3.99
C VAL A 137 3.59 0.94 4.44
N GLU A 138 2.94 2.09 4.26
CA GLU A 138 3.36 3.37 4.84
C GLU A 138 2.51 3.67 6.08
N MET A 139 3.16 4.07 7.17
CA MET A 139 2.48 4.26 8.45
C MET A 139 2.76 5.63 9.05
N TRP A 140 1.71 6.28 9.55
CA TRP A 140 1.78 7.53 10.31
C TRP A 140 1.04 7.33 11.63
N LEU A 141 1.80 7.04 12.68
CA LEU A 141 1.26 6.63 13.97
C LEU A 141 1.51 7.68 15.07
N GLU A 142 0.53 7.83 15.94
CA GLU A 142 0.53 8.63 17.16
C GLU A 142 0.48 7.71 18.39
N GLU A 143 1.06 8.17 19.50
CA GLU A 143 1.17 7.41 20.76
C GLU A 143 1.86 6.03 20.68
N ALA A 144 2.45 5.68 19.53
CA ALA A 144 3.18 4.43 19.36
C ALA A 144 4.51 4.41 20.14
N PRO A 145 4.91 3.23 20.67
CA PRO A 145 6.30 2.96 21.07
C PRO A 145 7.27 3.29 19.94
N ASP A 146 8.55 3.53 20.26
CA ASP A 146 9.55 3.84 19.23
C ASP A 146 9.79 2.63 18.31
N LEU A 147 9.25 2.73 17.09
CA LEU A 147 9.37 1.70 16.05
C LEU A 147 10.63 1.86 15.21
N SER A 148 11.43 2.92 15.42
CA SER A 148 12.62 3.20 14.61
C SER A 148 13.68 2.09 14.70
N ARG A 149 13.69 1.34 15.81
CA ARG A 149 14.54 0.15 16.00
C ARG A 149 14.24 -1.01 15.06
N PHE A 150 13.06 -1.01 14.44
CA PHE A 150 12.58 -2.04 13.51
C PHE A 150 12.50 -1.54 12.06
N ARG A 151 13.20 -0.44 11.75
CA ARG A 151 13.24 0.12 10.41
C ARG A 151 13.86 -0.88 9.42
N PRO A 152 13.13 -1.25 8.35
CA PRO A 152 13.71 -2.02 7.25
C PRO A 152 14.89 -1.28 6.63
N THR A 153 15.99 -1.99 6.43
CA THR A 153 17.26 -1.42 5.94
C THR A 153 17.20 -1.03 4.45
N ALA A 154 16.20 -1.51 3.71
CA ALA A 154 16.06 -1.27 2.28
C ALA A 154 14.63 -0.83 1.92
N ALA A 155 14.52 0.30 1.21
CA ALA A 155 13.34 0.59 0.42
C ALA A 155 13.41 -0.29 -0.84
N ILE A 156 12.41 -1.16 -1.06
CA ILE A 156 12.19 -1.68 -2.40
C ILE A 156 11.84 -0.47 -3.26
N PRO A 157 12.46 -0.25 -4.42
CA PRO A 157 12.09 0.83 -5.31
C PRO A 157 10.62 0.63 -5.74
N THR A 158 9.71 1.30 -5.05
CA THR A 158 8.35 1.54 -5.52
C THR A 158 8.52 2.25 -6.86
N GLY A 159 8.06 1.66 -7.97
CA GLY A 159 8.22 2.22 -9.32
C GLY A 159 7.53 3.57 -9.56
N GLN A 160 7.16 4.31 -8.51
CA GLN A 160 6.70 5.68 -8.58
C GLN A 160 7.88 6.65 -8.53
N PRO A 161 8.01 7.57 -9.51
CA PRO A 161 8.85 8.74 -9.32
C PRO A 161 8.33 9.55 -8.12
N PRO A 162 9.22 10.19 -7.34
CA PRO A 162 8.79 11.04 -6.24
C PRO A 162 7.82 12.11 -6.76
N PRO A 163 6.83 12.54 -5.95
CA PRO A 163 5.96 13.63 -6.34
C PRO A 163 6.83 14.82 -6.72
N GLU A 164 6.66 15.31 -7.96
CA GLU A 164 7.37 16.50 -8.43
C GLU A 164 7.13 17.60 -7.42
N THR A 165 8.21 17.98 -6.72
CA THR A 165 8.16 19.13 -5.85
C THR A 165 7.97 20.30 -6.79
N ASP A 166 6.76 20.88 -6.76
CA ASP A 166 6.38 22.03 -7.57
C ASP A 166 7.39 23.17 -7.33
N ALA A 167 8.39 23.23 -8.19
CA ALA A 167 9.41 24.27 -8.20
C ALA A 167 8.93 25.47 -9.01
N THR A 168 7.63 25.77 -9.00
CA THR A 168 7.10 26.99 -9.61
C THR A 168 7.09 28.12 -8.59
N ALA A 169 8.27 28.52 -8.11
CA ALA A 169 8.45 29.82 -7.50
C ALA A 169 9.92 30.23 -7.52
N ARG A 170 10.33 31.00 -8.54
CA ARG A 170 10.78 32.40 -8.36
C ARG A 170 11.49 32.98 -9.59
N ARG A 171 10.98 34.17 -9.97
CA ARG A 171 11.66 35.33 -10.59
C ARG A 171 11.81 35.31 -12.12
N HIS A 172 10.77 35.83 -12.78
CA HIS A 172 10.95 36.82 -13.84
C HIS A 172 11.63 38.07 -13.26
N PRO A 173 12.76 38.55 -13.82
CA PRO A 173 13.10 39.96 -13.77
C PRO A 173 12.49 40.70 -14.96
N GLU A 174 12.10 41.93 -14.67
CA GLU A 174 11.33 42.87 -15.46
C GLU A 174 11.92 43.14 -16.86
N SER A 175 11.02 43.18 -17.84
CA SER A 175 11.24 43.84 -19.13
C SER A 175 11.44 45.34 -18.89
N SER A 176 12.64 45.85 -19.16
CA SER A 176 12.88 47.29 -19.24
C SER A 176 12.45 47.81 -20.62
N GLU A 177 11.74 48.93 -20.59
CA GLU A 177 11.11 49.70 -21.66
C GLU A 177 12.07 50.25 -22.74
N PRO A 178 11.53 50.78 -23.86
CA PRO A 178 12.30 51.11 -25.07
C PRO A 178 12.90 52.52 -25.03
N GLU A 179 14.08 52.72 -25.63
CA GLU A 179 14.60 54.06 -25.93
C GLU A 179 14.16 54.53 -27.33
N PRO A 180 13.85 55.83 -27.50
CA PRO A 180 13.35 56.39 -28.74
C PRO A 180 14.45 56.85 -29.70
N HIS A 181 14.03 57.02 -30.94
CA HIS A 181 14.72 57.58 -32.11
C HIS A 181 15.73 58.72 -31.87
N ALA A 182 16.82 58.67 -32.66
CA ALA A 182 17.29 59.80 -33.47
C ALA A 182 17.81 59.27 -34.82
#